data_AF-A0A9E8MY29-F1
#
_entry.id   AF-A0A9E8MY29-F1
#
_cell.length_a   1.000
_cell.length_b   1.000
_cell.length_c   1.000
_cell.angle_alpha   90.00
_cell.angle_beta   90.00
_cell.angle_gamma   90.00
#
_symmetry.space_group_name_H-M   'P 1'
#
loop_
_entity.id
_entity.type
_entity.pdbx_description
1 polymer ?
#
loop_
_entity_poly.entity_id
_entity_poly.type
_entity_poly.pdbx_seq_one_letter_code
_entity_poly.pdbx_strand_id
1 'polypeptide(L)'
;MSQSQNFYVALGSNTGDKLNNLQAAVDAIYCRVGCVRLISRVYKTPPYGFHVEDKAEDFYNACLLLESDLKPSKVLNELLAIETRLGRVRTKSEGYQSRVIDLDILLITSQEGGDIIATKSLQVPHPELHKRKFVLEPLCTIAPKLIHPNFNKTITELLEVCEDNSQLEPVNIWLKNPSKRHDFSKYNYIAIEGNIGAGKTSLANKISSDYNAKLILERFADNPFLPKFYEDASRYAFTLEMSFLADRYQQISDDLSQLDLFKDFIVSDYDIYKSLIFSKITLQEDEFRLYRKLFYLMYKDIAKPELYVYLYQNTERLQENIKKRGRKYEQKIDNAYLEKINSGYLEFLKNQTELNIKIIDISNLDFIKSRKDYLFILDVICE
;
A
#
# COMPACT_ATOMS: atom_id res chain seq x y z
N MET A 1 14.22 -0.01 1.88
CA MET A 1 12.97 -0.53 1.26
C MET A 1 13.19 -0.51 -0.24
N SER A 2 12.70 -1.49 -1.00
CA SER A 2 12.63 -1.30 -2.46
C SER A 2 11.72 -0.12 -2.70
N GLN A 3 12.15 0.80 -3.55
CA GLN A 3 11.36 1.96 -3.90
C GLN A 3 10.22 1.50 -4.80
N SER A 4 9.00 1.92 -4.47
CA SER A 4 7.82 1.62 -5.28
C SER A 4 8.00 2.15 -6.71
N GLN A 5 7.61 1.36 -7.70
CA GLN A 5 7.70 1.69 -9.12
C GLN A 5 6.31 1.72 -9.76
N ASN A 6 6.16 2.58 -10.76
CA ASN A 6 4.95 2.67 -11.57
C ASN A 6 5.12 1.84 -12.83
N PHE A 7 4.16 0.96 -13.09
CA PHE A 7 4.06 0.09 -14.25
C PHE A 7 2.82 0.49 -15.06
N TYR A 8 3.02 0.78 -16.33
CA TYR A 8 1.94 0.96 -17.28
C TYR A 8 1.70 -0.38 -17.95
N VAL A 9 0.51 -0.96 -17.75
CA VAL A 9 0.18 -2.31 -18.21
C VAL A 9 -0.98 -2.23 -19.20
N ALA A 10 -0.81 -2.80 -20.39
CA ALA A 10 -1.88 -3.04 -21.34
C ALA A 10 -2.62 -4.34 -21.01
N LEU A 11 -3.93 -4.34 -21.23
CA LEU A 11 -4.81 -5.49 -21.08
C LEU A 11 -5.57 -5.67 -22.40
N GLY A 12 -5.61 -6.90 -22.91
CA GLY A 12 -6.35 -7.25 -24.12
C GLY A 12 -7.11 -8.57 -23.97
N SER A 13 -8.34 -8.64 -24.45
CA SER A 13 -9.14 -9.88 -24.48
C SER A 13 -10.02 -9.93 -25.73
N ASN A 14 -10.09 -11.08 -26.39
CA ASN A 14 -10.96 -11.27 -27.56
C ASN A 14 -11.77 -12.57 -27.58
N THR A 15 -11.75 -13.36 -26.51
CA THR A 15 -12.53 -14.61 -26.43
C THR A 15 -13.41 -14.66 -25.19
N GLY A 16 -14.57 -15.32 -25.32
CA GLY A 16 -15.51 -15.47 -24.22
C GLY A 16 -16.04 -14.13 -23.70
N ASP A 17 -16.22 -14.02 -22.39
CA ASP A 17 -16.68 -12.80 -21.74
C ASP A 17 -15.52 -11.81 -21.56
N LYS A 18 -15.25 -11.03 -22.61
CA LYS A 18 -14.11 -10.12 -22.69
C LYS A 18 -14.05 -9.13 -21.53
N LEU A 19 -15.19 -8.60 -21.11
CA LEU A 19 -15.24 -7.62 -20.04
C LEU A 19 -14.93 -8.27 -18.68
N ASN A 20 -15.53 -9.42 -18.40
CA ASN A 20 -15.24 -10.16 -17.17
C ASN A 20 -13.80 -10.65 -17.11
N ASN A 21 -13.20 -11.02 -18.25
CA ASN A 21 -11.77 -11.36 -18.32
C ASN A 21 -10.89 -10.17 -17.94
N LEU A 22 -11.17 -8.99 -18.50
CA LEU A 22 -10.45 -7.75 -18.16
C LEU A 22 -10.62 -7.41 -16.67
N GLN A 23 -11.84 -7.49 -16.12
CA GLN A 23 -12.08 -7.21 -14.71
C GLN A 23 -11.36 -8.22 -13.80
N ALA A 24 -11.44 -9.52 -14.10
CA ALA A 24 -10.76 -10.56 -13.34
C ALA A 24 -9.24 -10.38 -13.37
N ALA A 25 -8.68 -9.89 -14.49
CA ALA A 25 -7.27 -9.54 -14.58
C ALA A 25 -6.92 -8.35 -13.69
N VAL A 26 -7.72 -7.28 -13.69
CA VAL A 26 -7.53 -6.12 -12.80
C VAL A 26 -7.56 -6.54 -11.32
N ASP A 27 -8.55 -7.35 -10.92
CA ASP A 27 -8.69 -7.84 -9.56
C ASP A 27 -7.49 -8.73 -9.16
N ALA A 28 -7.06 -9.60 -10.08
CA ALA A 28 -5.90 -10.45 -9.89
C ALA A 28 -4.59 -9.65 -9.75
N ILE A 29 -4.40 -8.62 -10.58
CA ILE A 29 -3.25 -7.71 -10.52
C ILE A 29 -3.25 -7.00 -9.16
N TYR A 30 -4.40 -6.49 -8.74
CA TYR A 30 -4.54 -5.84 -7.45
C TYR A 30 -4.23 -6.78 -6.28
N CYS A 31 -4.65 -8.04 -6.33
CA CYS A 31 -4.40 -8.98 -5.24
C CYS A 31 -2.95 -9.47 -5.16
N ARG A 32 -2.26 -9.59 -6.30
CA ARG A 32 -0.96 -10.29 -6.38
C ARG A 32 0.23 -9.39 -6.60
N VAL A 33 0.04 -8.27 -7.30
CA VAL A 33 1.15 -7.50 -7.87
C VAL A 33 1.30 -6.15 -7.17
N GLY A 34 0.23 -5.38 -7.01
CA GLY A 34 0.34 -4.02 -6.49
C GLY A 34 -0.97 -3.24 -6.52
N CYS A 35 -0.90 -1.95 -6.22
CA CYS A 35 -2.07 -1.08 -6.16
C CYS A 35 -2.39 -0.51 -7.54
N VAL A 36 -3.63 -0.69 -8.00
CA VAL A 36 -4.10 -0.11 -9.25
C VAL A 36 -4.48 1.35 -8.98
N ARG A 37 -3.77 2.29 -9.58
CA ARG A 37 -3.96 3.73 -9.39
C ARG A 37 -5.00 4.30 -10.34
N LEU A 38 -4.82 3.99 -11.63
CA LEU A 38 -5.70 4.46 -12.71
C LEU A 38 -6.02 3.31 -13.65
N ILE A 39 -7.21 3.36 -14.25
CA ILE A 39 -7.64 2.45 -15.31
C ILE A 39 -8.22 3.32 -16.43
N SER A 40 -7.80 3.07 -17.67
CA SER A 40 -8.33 3.77 -18.85
C SER A 40 -9.78 3.38 -19.12
N ARG A 41 -10.38 4.03 -20.12
CA ARG A 41 -11.57 3.47 -20.78
C ARG A 41 -11.23 2.15 -21.46
N VAL A 42 -12.25 1.31 -21.63
CA VAL A 42 -12.17 0.12 -22.47
C VAL A 42 -12.47 0.52 -23.91
N TYR A 43 -11.63 0.09 -24.83
CA TYR A 43 -11.78 0.33 -26.26
C TYR A 43 -12.00 -0.99 -26.98
N LYS A 44 -13.03 -1.03 -27.82
CA LYS A 44 -13.28 -2.11 -28.75
C LYS A 44 -12.48 -1.85 -30.03
N THR A 45 -11.75 -2.85 -30.50
CA THR A 45 -10.92 -2.75 -31.70
C THR A 45 -11.09 -3.99 -32.57
N PRO A 46 -10.94 -3.86 -33.90
CA PRO A 46 -10.85 -5.03 -34.77
C PRO A 46 -9.62 -5.87 -34.40
N PRO A 47 -9.59 -7.16 -34.76
CA PRO A 47 -8.43 -8.03 -34.57
C PRO A 47 -7.21 -7.48 -35.33
N TYR A 48 -6.18 -7.07 -34.59
CA TYR A 48 -4.95 -6.52 -35.16
C TYR A 48 -4.02 -7.64 -35.62
N GLY A 49 -3.62 -7.64 -36.90
CA GLY A 49 -2.66 -8.60 -37.44
C GLY A 49 -3.17 -10.03 -37.67
N PHE A 50 -4.49 -10.25 -37.72
CA PHE A 50 -5.10 -11.51 -38.16
C PHE A 50 -5.34 -11.49 -39.67
N HIS A 51 -5.28 -12.65 -40.33
CA HIS A 51 -5.70 -12.72 -41.73
C HIS A 51 -7.23 -12.54 -41.80
N VAL A 52 -7.72 -11.86 -42.83
CA VAL A 52 -9.17 -11.56 -43.03
C VAL A 52 -10.04 -12.82 -43.01
N GLU A 53 -9.42 -13.99 -43.27
CA GLU A 53 -10.06 -15.30 -43.31
C GLU A 53 -10.26 -15.94 -41.91
N ASP A 54 -9.60 -15.44 -40.86
CA ASP A 54 -9.55 -16.09 -39.54
C ASP A 54 -10.78 -15.86 -38.64
N LYS A 55 -11.79 -15.08 -39.07
CA LYS A 55 -13.01 -14.74 -38.30
C LYS A 55 -12.74 -14.42 -36.82
N ALA A 56 -11.65 -13.71 -36.52
CA ALA A 56 -11.32 -13.35 -35.17
C ALA A 56 -12.32 -12.31 -34.64
N GLU A 57 -12.80 -12.52 -33.41
CA GLU A 57 -13.67 -11.55 -32.76
C GLU A 57 -12.92 -10.25 -32.40
N ASP A 58 -13.68 -9.17 -32.26
CA ASP A 58 -13.18 -7.88 -31.78
C ASP A 58 -12.51 -8.02 -30.40
N PHE A 59 -11.43 -7.27 -30.21
CA PHE A 59 -10.70 -7.17 -28.95
C PHE A 59 -11.26 -6.05 -28.08
N TYR A 60 -11.26 -6.27 -26.77
CA TYR A 60 -11.38 -5.20 -25.77
C TYR A 60 -9.99 -4.91 -25.20
N ASN A 61 -9.57 -3.66 -25.30
CA ASN A 61 -8.27 -3.18 -24.85
C ASN A 61 -8.41 -2.08 -23.79
N ALA A 62 -7.55 -2.13 -22.78
CA ALA A 62 -7.43 -1.10 -21.75
C ALA A 62 -5.98 -0.98 -21.29
N CYS A 63 -5.65 0.12 -20.62
CA CYS A 63 -4.39 0.32 -19.93
C CYS A 63 -4.67 0.62 -18.46
N LEU A 64 -3.75 0.22 -17.58
CA LEU A 64 -3.78 0.62 -16.18
C LEU A 64 -2.42 1.14 -15.71
N LEU A 65 -2.46 2.02 -14.71
CA LEU A 65 -1.30 2.42 -13.93
C LEU A 65 -1.28 1.59 -12.66
N LEU A 66 -0.25 0.76 -12.52
CA LEU A 66 -0.01 -0.09 -11.37
C LEU A 66 1.18 0.45 -10.58
N GLU A 67 1.02 0.59 -9.29
CA GLU A 67 2.13 0.86 -8.38
C GLU A 67 2.52 -0.41 -7.62
N SER A 68 3.81 -0.78 -7.62
CA SER A 68 4.29 -2.00 -6.99
C SER A 68 5.72 -1.88 -6.46
N ASP A 69 5.95 -2.49 -5.29
CA ASP A 69 7.29 -2.69 -4.69
C ASP A 69 8.05 -3.89 -5.29
N LEU A 70 7.41 -4.65 -6.20
CA LEU A 70 8.02 -5.81 -6.83
C LEU A 70 8.98 -5.39 -7.92
N LYS A 71 10.11 -6.11 -8.03
CA LYS A 71 11.04 -5.95 -9.15
C LYS A 71 10.34 -6.21 -10.49
N PRO A 72 10.74 -5.56 -11.59
CA PRO A 72 10.11 -5.73 -12.90
C PRO A 72 9.98 -7.19 -13.38
N SER A 73 11.01 -8.01 -13.15
CA SER A 73 10.97 -9.43 -13.50
C SER A 73 9.94 -10.22 -12.70
N LYS A 74 9.70 -9.86 -11.43
CA LYS A 74 8.65 -10.47 -10.60
C LYS A 74 7.27 -10.02 -11.06
N VAL A 75 7.09 -8.73 -11.40
CA VAL A 75 5.84 -8.22 -11.98
C VAL A 75 5.49 -8.99 -13.25
N LEU A 76 6.44 -9.12 -14.19
CA LEU A 76 6.25 -9.92 -15.41
C LEU A 76 5.80 -11.35 -15.08
N ASN A 77 6.51 -12.06 -14.20
CA ASN A 77 6.16 -13.43 -13.84
C ASN A 77 4.76 -13.57 -13.25
N GLU A 78 4.34 -12.61 -12.41
CA GLU A 78 2.99 -12.61 -11.85
C GLU A 78 1.93 -12.32 -12.91
N LEU A 79 2.17 -11.38 -13.83
CA LEU A 79 1.26 -11.13 -14.96
C LEU A 79 1.07 -12.40 -15.81
N LEU A 80 2.16 -13.09 -16.17
CA LEU A 80 2.11 -14.36 -16.90
C LEU A 80 1.36 -15.46 -16.15
N ALA A 81 1.52 -15.52 -14.82
CA ALA A 81 0.79 -16.46 -13.98
C ALA A 81 -0.71 -16.14 -13.92
N ILE A 82 -1.08 -14.84 -13.91
CA ILE A 82 -2.47 -14.39 -13.97
C ILE A 82 -3.09 -14.82 -15.30
N GLU A 83 -2.42 -14.59 -16.43
CA GLU A 83 -2.91 -15.01 -17.74
C GLU A 83 -3.16 -16.53 -17.79
N THR A 84 -2.19 -17.32 -17.34
CA THR A 84 -2.29 -18.78 -17.32
C THR A 84 -3.49 -19.24 -16.49
N ARG A 85 -3.70 -18.62 -15.32
CA ARG A 85 -4.82 -18.94 -14.44
C ARG A 85 -6.18 -18.53 -15.01
N LEU A 86 -6.23 -17.46 -15.80
CA LEU A 86 -7.44 -17.02 -16.49
C LEU A 86 -7.70 -17.81 -17.79
N GLY A 87 -6.89 -18.82 -18.11
CA GLY A 87 -7.15 -19.75 -19.21
C GLY A 87 -6.28 -19.54 -20.45
N ARG A 88 -5.22 -18.71 -20.36
CA ARG A 88 -4.25 -18.60 -21.47
C ARG A 88 -3.43 -19.89 -21.58
N VAL A 89 -3.61 -20.60 -22.69
CA VAL A 89 -2.78 -21.75 -23.08
C VAL A 89 -1.66 -21.25 -24.01
N ARG A 90 -0.39 -21.54 -23.68
CA ARG A 90 0.74 -21.20 -24.55
C ARG A 90 0.96 -22.29 -25.60
N THR A 91 0.49 -22.05 -26.81
CA THR A 91 0.79 -22.84 -28.00
C THR A 91 2.04 -22.31 -28.70
N LYS A 92 2.91 -23.21 -29.17
CA LYS A 92 4.20 -22.91 -29.86
C LYS A 92 4.03 -22.36 -31.30
N SER A 93 2.85 -21.89 -31.68
CA SER A 93 2.57 -21.37 -33.02
C SER A 93 2.96 -19.89 -33.13
N GLU A 94 3.68 -19.53 -34.19
CA GLU A 94 4.01 -18.14 -34.55
C GLU A 94 2.74 -17.40 -35.01
N GLY A 95 2.50 -16.18 -34.53
CA GLY A 95 1.37 -15.32 -34.94
C GLY A 95 0.49 -14.78 -33.81
N TYR A 96 -0.37 -13.81 -34.14
CA TYR A 96 -1.45 -13.33 -33.26
C TYR A 96 -2.49 -14.44 -33.08
N GLN A 97 -2.90 -14.69 -31.85
CA GLN A 97 -3.85 -15.74 -31.52
C GLN A 97 -4.95 -15.15 -30.65
N SER A 98 -6.16 -15.68 -30.81
CA SER A 98 -7.25 -15.40 -29.90
C SER A 98 -6.89 -15.86 -28.49
N ARG A 99 -7.09 -14.97 -27.51
CA ARG A 99 -6.67 -15.12 -26.12
C ARG A 99 -7.81 -14.70 -25.19
N VAL A 100 -7.88 -15.38 -24.04
CA VAL A 100 -8.80 -15.01 -22.96
C VAL A 100 -8.33 -13.72 -22.29
N ILE A 101 -7.02 -13.55 -22.14
CA ILE A 101 -6.40 -12.32 -21.63
C ILE A 101 -4.93 -12.23 -22.07
N ASP A 102 -4.46 -11.02 -22.34
CA ASP A 102 -3.09 -10.65 -22.64
C ASP A 102 -2.70 -9.45 -21.77
N LEU A 103 -1.58 -9.52 -21.05
CA LEU A 103 -1.10 -8.52 -20.11
C LEU A 103 0.35 -8.14 -20.42
N ASP A 104 0.55 -6.95 -20.97
CA ASP A 104 1.88 -6.48 -21.39
C ASP A 104 2.34 -5.28 -20.57
N ILE A 105 3.59 -5.33 -20.08
CA ILE A 105 4.24 -4.16 -19.47
C ILE A 105 4.69 -3.23 -20.59
N LEU A 106 4.11 -2.03 -20.64
CA LEU A 106 4.38 -1.01 -21.65
C LEU A 106 5.58 -0.16 -21.27
N LEU A 107 5.55 0.41 -20.07
CA LEU A 107 6.51 1.39 -19.56
C LEU A 107 6.67 1.17 -18.06
N ILE A 108 7.85 1.49 -17.55
CA ILE A 108 8.15 1.52 -16.11
C ILE A 108 8.76 2.88 -15.80
N THR A 109 8.28 3.51 -14.73
CA THR A 109 8.86 4.74 -14.22
C THR A 109 9.16 4.62 -12.74
N SER A 110 10.30 5.15 -12.33
CA SER A 110 10.74 5.30 -10.95
C SER A 110 10.94 6.79 -10.63
N GLN A 111 11.38 7.11 -9.40
CA GLN A 111 11.71 8.49 -9.03
C GLN A 111 12.89 9.06 -9.85
N GLU A 112 13.70 8.19 -10.46
CA GLU A 112 14.87 8.56 -11.27
C GLU A 112 14.53 8.74 -12.76
N GLY A 113 13.28 8.48 -13.17
CA GLY A 113 12.82 8.61 -14.56
C GLY A 113 12.25 7.31 -15.13
N GLY A 114 12.21 7.22 -16.46
CA GLY A 114 11.74 6.02 -17.18
C GLY A 114 12.82 4.95 -17.28
N ASP A 115 12.52 3.73 -16.85
CA ASP A 115 13.47 2.62 -16.88
C ASP A 115 13.58 2.04 -18.29
N ILE A 116 14.80 1.81 -18.75
CA ILE A 116 15.08 1.02 -19.96
C ILE A 116 15.61 -0.34 -19.54
N ILE A 117 14.86 -1.40 -19.88
CA ILE A 117 15.21 -2.78 -19.58
C ILE A 117 15.33 -3.54 -20.90
N ALA A 118 16.49 -4.12 -21.16
CA ALA A 118 16.76 -4.91 -22.37
C ALA A 118 17.26 -6.31 -21.98
N THR A 119 16.35 -7.16 -21.50
CA THR A 119 16.65 -8.57 -21.20
C THR A 119 15.96 -9.49 -22.21
N LYS A 120 16.41 -10.74 -22.31
CA LYS A 120 15.76 -11.74 -23.19
C LYS A 120 14.28 -11.95 -22.86
N SER A 121 13.90 -11.80 -21.59
CA SER A 121 12.55 -12.05 -21.10
C SER A 121 11.67 -10.81 -21.00
N LEU A 122 12.27 -9.61 -20.90
CA LEU A 122 11.55 -8.36 -20.68
C LEU A 122 12.25 -7.23 -21.44
N GLN A 123 11.48 -6.55 -22.29
CA GLN A 123 11.86 -5.33 -22.98
C GLN A 123 10.94 -4.19 -22.53
N VAL A 124 11.52 -3.15 -21.93
CA VAL A 124 10.81 -1.94 -21.49
C VAL A 124 11.61 -0.73 -21.96
N PRO A 125 11.00 0.26 -22.62
CA PRO A 125 9.60 0.29 -23.08
C PRO A 125 9.26 -0.86 -24.04
N HIS A 126 7.99 -1.24 -24.11
CA HIS A 126 7.53 -2.29 -25.01
C HIS A 126 7.85 -1.89 -26.47
N PRO A 127 8.59 -2.71 -27.25
CA PRO A 127 9.14 -2.29 -28.54
C PRO A 127 8.10 -1.79 -29.54
N GLU A 128 6.93 -2.41 -29.55
CA GLU A 128 5.86 -2.10 -30.51
C GLU A 128 4.83 -1.10 -29.97
N LEU A 129 5.03 -0.53 -28.78
CA LEU A 129 4.07 0.41 -28.14
C LEU A 129 3.71 1.56 -29.08
N HIS A 130 4.72 2.21 -29.67
CA HIS A 130 4.56 3.38 -30.53
C HIS A 130 3.83 3.12 -31.85
N LYS A 131 3.69 1.85 -32.25
CA LYS A 131 3.07 1.46 -33.52
C LYS A 131 1.60 1.06 -33.38
N ARG A 132 1.08 1.00 -32.15
CA ARG A 132 -0.22 0.38 -31.85
C ARG A 132 -1.17 1.41 -31.25
N LYS A 133 -2.15 1.85 -32.04
CA LYS A 133 -3.13 2.84 -31.60
C LYS A 133 -4.01 2.30 -30.47
N PHE A 134 -4.35 1.01 -30.50
CA PHE A 134 -5.09 0.33 -29.43
C PHE A 134 -4.35 0.27 -28.07
N VAL A 135 -3.06 0.59 -28.04
CA VAL A 135 -2.26 0.74 -26.81
C VAL A 135 -2.09 2.21 -26.45
N LEU A 136 -1.74 3.05 -27.44
CA LEU A 136 -1.49 4.47 -27.23
C LEU A 136 -2.75 5.24 -26.80
N GLU A 137 -3.90 4.96 -27.40
CA GLU A 137 -5.15 5.67 -27.08
C GLU A 137 -5.57 5.43 -25.62
N PRO A 138 -5.71 4.18 -25.11
CA PRO A 138 -6.02 3.98 -23.70
C PRO A 138 -4.92 4.51 -22.76
N LEU A 139 -3.63 4.36 -23.12
CA LEU A 139 -2.54 4.88 -22.32
C LEU A 139 -2.57 6.42 -22.21
N CYS A 140 -2.88 7.11 -23.31
CA CYS A 140 -2.99 8.56 -23.36
C CYS A 140 -4.09 9.07 -22.41
N THR A 141 -5.18 8.31 -22.19
CA THR A 141 -6.23 8.71 -21.25
C THR A 141 -5.78 8.76 -19.78
N ILE A 142 -4.78 7.97 -19.39
CA ILE A 142 -4.28 7.89 -18.01
C ILE A 142 -2.93 8.59 -17.82
N ALA A 143 -2.16 8.78 -18.88
CA ALA A 143 -0.79 9.29 -18.81
C ALA A 143 -0.38 10.07 -20.08
N PRO A 144 -1.11 11.14 -20.47
CA PRO A 144 -0.86 11.84 -21.74
C PRO A 144 0.53 12.48 -21.79
N LYS A 145 1.00 13.01 -20.66
CA LYS A 145 2.28 13.71 -20.50
C LYS A 145 3.47 12.79 -20.19
N LEU A 146 3.25 11.48 -20.09
CA LEU A 146 4.33 10.53 -19.82
C LEU A 146 5.30 10.54 -21.00
N ILE A 147 6.60 10.70 -20.72
CA ILE A 147 7.64 10.75 -21.75
C ILE A 147 8.16 9.33 -22.01
N HIS A 148 8.13 8.92 -23.28
CA HIS A 148 8.73 7.67 -23.71
C HIS A 148 10.26 7.81 -23.76
N PRO A 149 11.03 6.99 -23.04
CA PRO A 149 12.47 7.23 -22.85
C PRO A 149 13.30 7.09 -24.12
N ASN A 150 12.92 6.22 -25.07
CA ASN A 150 13.65 6.10 -26.35
C ASN A 150 13.36 7.20 -27.37
N PHE A 151 12.12 7.70 -27.44
CA PHE A 151 11.71 8.69 -28.45
C PHE A 151 11.76 10.12 -27.93
N ASN A 152 11.85 10.29 -26.59
CA ASN A 152 11.75 11.57 -25.91
C ASN A 152 10.52 12.39 -26.32
N LYS A 153 9.40 11.68 -26.51
CA LYS A 153 8.08 12.22 -26.87
C LYS A 153 7.08 11.81 -25.81
N THR A 154 6.11 12.66 -25.56
CA THR A 154 4.94 12.35 -24.74
C THR A 154 4.07 11.28 -25.40
N ILE A 155 3.25 10.59 -24.61
CA ILE A 155 2.28 9.63 -25.17
C ILE A 155 1.30 10.33 -26.12
N THR A 156 0.91 11.58 -25.85
CA THR A 156 0.10 12.39 -26.78
C THR A 156 0.81 12.56 -28.12
N GLU A 157 2.07 13.00 -28.13
CA GLU A 157 2.84 13.19 -29.38
C GLU A 157 3.07 11.87 -30.13
N LEU A 158 3.25 10.74 -29.42
CA LEU A 158 3.37 9.43 -30.03
C LEU A 158 2.06 8.96 -30.68
N LEU A 159 0.91 9.25 -30.06
CA LEU A 159 -0.40 8.94 -30.61
C LEU A 159 -0.68 9.72 -31.89
N GLU A 160 -0.30 11.01 -31.94
CA GLU A 160 -0.49 11.86 -33.12
C GLU A 160 0.31 11.40 -34.36
N VAL A 161 1.49 10.81 -34.16
CA VAL A 161 2.36 10.32 -35.24
C VAL A 161 2.21 8.81 -35.50
N CYS A 162 1.25 8.15 -34.86
CA CYS A 162 1.04 6.72 -35.01
C CYS A 162 0.45 6.39 -36.39
N GLU A 163 1.08 5.49 -37.13
CA GLU A 163 0.64 5.08 -38.48
C GLU A 163 -0.54 4.10 -38.47
N ASP A 164 -0.92 3.58 -37.29
CA ASP A 164 -2.04 2.65 -37.13
C ASP A 164 -3.39 3.38 -37.28
N ASN A 165 -4.07 3.10 -38.39
CA ASN A 165 -5.36 3.70 -38.75
C ASN A 165 -6.58 2.91 -38.24
N SER A 166 -6.37 1.96 -37.32
CA SER A 166 -7.46 1.19 -36.71
C SER A 166 -8.52 2.11 -36.09
N GLN A 167 -9.80 1.75 -36.28
CA GLN A 167 -10.92 2.43 -35.63
C GLN A 167 -11.12 1.84 -34.24
N LEU A 168 -11.04 2.70 -33.22
CA LEU A 168 -11.25 2.33 -31.83
C LEU A 168 -12.60 2.90 -31.38
N GLU A 169 -13.47 2.05 -30.87
CA GLU A 169 -14.76 2.45 -30.32
C GLU A 169 -14.70 2.41 -28.79
N PRO A 170 -14.87 3.53 -28.08
CA PRO A 170 -14.94 3.50 -26.62
C PRO A 170 -16.20 2.74 -26.19
N VAL A 171 -16.01 1.77 -25.31
CA VAL A 171 -17.12 1.02 -24.72
C VAL A 171 -17.64 1.81 -23.52
N ASN A 172 -18.96 2.03 -23.43
CA ASN A 172 -19.60 2.73 -22.32
C ASN A 172 -19.71 1.85 -21.05
N ILE A 173 -18.63 1.16 -20.70
CA ILE A 173 -18.52 0.32 -19.50
C ILE A 173 -17.16 0.56 -18.86
N TRP A 174 -17.15 0.64 -17.54
CA TRP A 174 -15.96 0.95 -16.75
C TRP A 174 -15.51 -0.26 -15.95
N LEU A 175 -14.23 -0.59 -16.05
CA LEU A 175 -13.59 -1.52 -15.13
C LEU A 175 -13.56 -0.89 -13.73
N LYS A 176 -13.89 -1.69 -12.73
CA LYS A 176 -13.91 -1.27 -11.33
C LYS A 176 -12.51 -1.36 -10.78
N ASN A 177 -12.08 -0.30 -10.07
CA ASN A 177 -10.84 -0.35 -9.31
C ASN A 177 -11.09 -1.07 -7.97
N PRO A 178 -10.47 -2.24 -7.74
CA PRO A 178 -10.67 -3.02 -6.53
C PRO A 178 -10.17 -2.33 -5.25
N SER A 179 -9.27 -1.35 -5.34
CA SER A 179 -8.85 -0.59 -4.14
C SER A 179 -9.99 0.19 -3.49
N LYS A 180 -11.02 0.57 -4.27
CA LYS A 180 -12.18 1.32 -3.77
C LYS A 180 -13.06 0.51 -2.81
N ARG A 181 -12.83 -0.80 -2.65
CA ARG A 181 -13.51 -1.60 -1.63
C ARG A 181 -13.06 -1.24 -0.21
N HIS A 182 -11.87 -0.67 -0.07
CA HIS A 182 -11.31 -0.21 1.20
C HIS A 182 -11.57 1.28 1.35
N ASP A 183 -12.76 1.62 1.81
CA ASP A 183 -13.15 3.00 2.02
C ASP A 183 -12.66 3.50 3.39
N PHE A 184 -11.57 4.26 3.36
CA PHE A 184 -11.02 4.97 4.52
C PHE A 184 -11.62 6.37 4.70
N SER A 185 -12.35 6.90 3.71
CA SER A 185 -12.88 8.27 3.74
C SER A 185 -13.94 8.49 4.82
N LYS A 186 -14.48 7.40 5.39
CA LYS A 186 -15.33 7.44 6.57
C LYS A 186 -14.62 7.89 7.86
N TYR A 187 -13.28 7.93 7.85
CA TYR A 187 -12.48 8.35 9.00
C TYR A 187 -11.54 9.50 8.63
N ASN A 188 -11.60 10.60 9.37
CA ASN A 188 -10.63 11.69 9.26
C ASN A 188 -9.31 11.36 9.95
N TYR A 189 -9.36 10.55 11.02
CA TYR A 189 -8.19 10.20 11.81
C TYR A 189 -8.23 8.74 12.29
N ILE A 190 -7.20 7.98 11.92
CA ILE A 190 -7.00 6.58 12.27
C ILE A 190 -5.67 6.44 13.04
N ALA A 191 -5.72 5.80 14.20
CA ALA A 191 -4.52 5.45 14.96
C ALA A 191 -4.28 3.94 14.92
N ILE A 192 -3.06 3.53 14.55
CA ILE A 192 -2.62 2.14 14.57
C ILE A 192 -1.75 1.92 15.79
N GLU A 193 -2.20 1.04 16.66
CA GLU A 193 -1.63 0.76 17.96
C GLU A 193 -1.28 -0.70 18.16
N GLY A 194 -0.46 -0.99 19.17
CA GLY A 194 0.12 -2.32 19.34
C GLY A 194 1.49 -2.31 20.01
N ASN A 195 1.95 -3.49 20.40
CA ASN A 195 3.20 -3.64 21.13
C ASN A 195 4.46 -3.29 20.29
N ILE A 196 5.61 -3.18 20.96
CA ILE A 196 6.92 -2.97 20.34
C ILE A 196 7.21 -4.17 19.42
N GLY A 197 7.42 -3.90 18.13
CA GLY A 197 7.63 -4.96 17.13
C GLY A 197 6.35 -5.50 16.47
N ALA A 198 5.17 -4.95 16.77
CA ALA A 198 3.90 -5.41 16.17
C ALA A 198 3.73 -5.03 14.68
N GLY A 199 4.54 -4.10 14.13
CA GLY A 199 4.44 -3.69 12.73
C GLY A 199 3.59 -2.46 12.45
N LYS A 200 3.20 -1.70 13.48
CA LYS A 200 2.42 -0.44 13.38
C LYS A 200 2.91 0.52 12.29
N THR A 201 4.19 0.93 12.39
CA THR A 201 4.83 1.83 11.43
C THR A 201 4.75 1.28 10.01
N SER A 202 4.92 -0.04 9.82
CA SER A 202 4.83 -0.65 8.50
C SER A 202 3.41 -0.59 7.93
N LEU A 203 2.38 -0.85 8.75
CA LEU A 203 1.00 -0.76 8.31
C LEU A 203 0.61 0.70 7.99
N ALA A 204 0.96 1.64 8.85
CA ALA A 204 0.67 3.07 8.66
C ALA A 204 1.29 3.61 7.36
N ASN A 205 2.56 3.27 7.08
CA ASN A 205 3.22 3.64 5.83
C ASN A 205 2.52 3.06 4.60
N LYS A 206 2.11 1.78 4.65
CA LYS A 206 1.41 1.14 3.52
C LYS A 206 0.05 1.79 3.27
N ILE A 207 -0.73 2.05 4.32
CA ILE A 207 -2.03 2.74 4.19
C ILE A 207 -1.84 4.15 3.65
N SER A 208 -0.88 4.92 4.17
CA SER A 208 -0.60 6.27 3.69
C SER A 208 -0.22 6.30 2.21
N SER A 209 0.65 5.39 1.77
CA SER A 209 1.02 5.26 0.37
C SER A 209 -0.16 4.83 -0.50
N ASP A 210 -0.89 3.79 -0.09
CA ASP A 210 -1.96 3.20 -0.90
C ASP A 210 -3.22 4.08 -1.01
N TYR A 211 -3.53 4.87 0.03
CA TYR A 211 -4.79 5.62 0.13
C TYR A 211 -4.60 7.13 0.33
N ASN A 212 -3.42 7.66 -0.03
CA ASN A 212 -3.12 9.10 0.03
C ASN A 212 -3.37 9.74 1.42
N ALA A 213 -3.13 8.99 2.49
CA ALA A 213 -3.28 9.52 3.85
C ALA A 213 -2.06 10.37 4.26
N LYS A 214 -2.28 11.37 5.12
CA LYS A 214 -1.21 12.05 5.85
C LYS A 214 -0.66 11.09 6.91
N LEU A 215 0.64 10.84 6.89
CA LEU A 215 1.31 9.93 7.81
C LEU A 215 1.87 10.68 9.02
N ILE A 216 1.51 10.27 10.23
CA ILE A 216 2.12 10.74 11.48
C ILE A 216 2.88 9.58 12.12
N LEU A 217 4.19 9.70 12.21
CA LEU A 217 5.06 8.70 12.82
C LEU A 217 5.56 9.12 14.20
N GLU A 218 5.62 8.18 15.12
CA GLU A 218 6.19 8.37 16.45
C GLU A 218 7.68 8.73 16.39
N ARG A 219 8.05 9.82 17.06
CA ARG A 219 9.44 10.29 17.17
C ARG A 219 10.09 9.69 18.42
N PHE A 220 10.71 8.51 18.31
CA PHE A 220 11.45 7.89 19.43
C PHE A 220 12.97 7.86 19.22
N ALA A 221 13.46 8.02 17.99
CA ALA A 221 14.87 7.80 17.66
C ALA A 221 15.81 8.84 18.27
N ASP A 222 15.35 10.09 18.38
CA ASP A 222 16.14 11.22 18.86
C ASP A 222 16.07 11.42 20.37
N ASN A 223 15.34 10.55 21.09
CA ASN A 223 15.14 10.69 22.52
C ASN A 223 16.42 10.29 23.30
N PRO A 224 17.08 11.23 24.02
CA PRO A 224 18.35 10.95 24.69
C PRO A 224 18.22 10.10 25.96
N PHE A 225 16.99 9.90 26.46
CA PHE A 225 16.71 9.11 27.65
C PHE A 225 16.36 7.66 27.32
N LEU A 226 15.93 7.36 26.09
CA LEU A 226 15.50 6.02 25.71
C LEU A 226 16.62 4.97 25.85
N PRO A 227 17.86 5.19 25.37
CA PRO A 227 18.95 4.25 25.63
C PRO A 227 19.24 4.09 27.12
N LYS A 228 19.22 5.19 27.89
CA LYS A 228 19.50 5.21 29.33
C LYS A 228 18.45 4.45 30.15
N PHE A 229 17.19 4.50 29.72
CA PHE A 229 16.11 3.73 30.33
C PHE A 229 16.32 2.22 30.19
N TYR A 230 16.79 1.75 29.02
CA TYR A 230 17.11 0.33 28.84
C TYR A 230 18.34 -0.14 29.64
N GLU A 231 19.17 0.79 30.11
CA GLU A 231 20.30 0.51 31.00
C GLU A 231 19.89 0.58 32.49
N ASP A 232 19.10 1.58 32.88
CA ASP A 232 18.58 1.80 34.24
C ASP A 232 17.18 2.41 34.22
N ALA A 233 16.17 1.54 34.14
CA ALA A 233 14.78 1.95 34.09
C ALA A 233 14.36 2.72 35.36
N SER A 234 14.86 2.31 36.54
CA SER A 234 14.47 2.90 37.82
C SER A 234 14.79 4.38 37.92
N ARG A 235 15.88 4.82 37.27
CA ARG A 235 16.35 6.20 37.31
C ARG A 235 15.80 7.07 36.18
N TYR A 236 15.55 6.47 35.02
CA TYR A 236 15.24 7.23 33.79
C TYR A 236 13.79 7.10 33.31
N ALA A 237 12.98 6.19 33.88
CA ALA A 237 11.60 5.97 33.43
C ALA A 237 10.76 7.25 33.47
N PHE A 238 10.73 7.97 34.59
CA PHE A 238 9.91 9.18 34.71
C PHE A 238 10.28 10.24 33.67
N THR A 239 11.58 10.53 33.54
CA THR A 239 12.08 11.51 32.56
C THR A 239 11.78 11.09 31.13
N LEU A 240 11.93 9.79 30.81
CA LEU A 240 11.60 9.25 29.50
C LEU A 240 10.11 9.41 29.19
N GLU A 241 9.23 8.95 30.08
CA GLU A 241 7.78 9.02 29.85
C GLU A 241 7.28 10.46 29.73
N MET A 242 7.83 11.39 30.51
CA MET A 242 7.53 12.82 30.40
C MET A 242 7.99 13.42 29.07
N SER A 243 9.19 13.06 28.60
CA SER A 243 9.66 13.50 27.28
C SER A 243 8.78 12.97 26.15
N PHE A 244 8.38 11.69 26.18
CA PHE A 244 7.44 11.14 25.22
C PHE A 244 6.08 11.83 25.25
N LEU A 245 5.54 12.14 26.43
CA LEU A 245 4.27 12.84 26.55
C LEU A 245 4.32 14.23 25.90
N ALA A 246 5.38 14.99 26.19
CA ALA A 246 5.58 16.32 25.62
C ALA A 246 5.74 16.27 24.09
N ASP A 247 6.61 15.39 23.58
CA ASP A 247 6.87 15.26 22.15
C ASP A 247 5.61 14.83 21.37
N ARG A 248 4.88 13.84 21.89
CA ARG A 248 3.62 13.36 21.27
C ARG A 248 2.54 14.43 21.28
N TYR A 249 2.39 15.17 22.39
CA TYR A 249 1.42 16.26 22.48
C TYR A 249 1.74 17.37 21.46
N GLN A 250 2.99 17.82 21.40
CA GLN A 250 3.42 18.84 20.44
C GLN A 250 3.14 18.36 19.00
N GLN A 251 3.56 17.14 18.67
CA GLN A 251 3.35 16.58 17.33
C GLN A 251 1.87 16.50 16.96
N ILE A 252 1.02 15.95 17.82
CA ILE A 252 -0.41 15.78 17.53
C ILE A 252 -1.11 17.14 17.45
N SER A 253 -0.77 18.08 18.35
CA SER A 253 -1.32 19.44 18.33
C SER A 253 -0.98 20.17 17.02
N ASP A 254 0.26 20.06 16.54
CA ASP A 254 0.70 20.69 15.30
C ASP A 254 0.13 20.00 14.06
N ASP A 255 0.12 18.66 14.03
CA ASP A 255 -0.23 17.89 12.84
C ASP A 255 -1.75 17.74 12.63
N LEU A 256 -2.56 17.70 13.71
CA LEU A 256 -4.03 17.60 13.60
C LEU A 256 -4.68 18.97 13.34
N SER A 257 -4.04 20.08 13.73
CA SER A 257 -4.53 21.43 13.44
C SER A 257 -4.35 21.81 11.97
N GLN A 258 -3.46 21.12 11.25
CA GLN A 258 -3.19 21.29 9.83
C GLN A 258 -3.72 20.10 9.02
N LEU A 259 -5.05 20.00 8.91
CA LEU A 259 -5.64 19.17 7.85
C LEU A 259 -5.21 19.76 6.50
N ASP A 260 -4.29 19.05 5.87
CA ASP A 260 -3.73 19.40 4.57
C ASP A 260 -4.83 19.30 3.51
N LEU A 261 -5.01 20.36 2.70
CA LEU A 261 -6.03 20.44 1.65
C LEU A 261 -5.92 19.29 0.62
N PHE A 262 -4.78 18.62 0.56
CA PHE A 262 -4.47 17.58 -0.44
C PHE A 262 -4.49 16.15 0.10
N LYS A 263 -4.81 15.94 1.38
CA LYS A 263 -4.83 14.63 2.01
C LYS A 263 -6.24 14.23 2.41
N ASP A 264 -6.58 12.98 2.12
CA ASP A 264 -7.94 12.47 2.31
C ASP A 264 -8.26 12.22 3.78
N PHE A 265 -7.27 11.75 4.56
CA PHE A 265 -7.37 11.49 6.00
C PHE A 265 -5.99 11.37 6.64
N ILE A 266 -5.95 11.23 7.97
CA ILE A 266 -4.73 11.04 8.76
C ILE A 266 -4.63 9.59 9.22
N VAL A 267 -3.44 8.99 9.06
CA VAL A 267 -3.08 7.72 9.70
C VAL A 267 -1.83 7.90 10.56
N SER A 268 -1.91 7.55 11.84
CA SER A 268 -0.78 7.54 12.76
C SER A 268 -0.37 6.13 13.16
N ASP A 269 0.92 5.93 13.44
CA ASP A 269 1.43 4.65 13.97
C ASP A 269 1.46 4.56 15.51
N TYR A 270 0.79 5.53 16.14
CA TYR A 270 0.53 5.59 17.58
C TYR A 270 -0.66 6.51 17.89
N ASP A 271 -1.19 6.39 19.10
CA ASP A 271 -2.12 7.29 19.77
C ASP A 271 -1.49 7.77 21.08
N ILE A 272 -1.81 8.99 21.51
CA ILE A 272 -1.20 9.59 22.71
C ILE A 272 -1.49 8.79 23.97
N TYR A 273 -2.59 8.04 24.04
CA TYR A 273 -2.97 7.24 25.21
C TYR A 273 -1.98 6.12 25.50
N LYS A 274 -1.19 5.70 24.50
CA LYS A 274 -0.02 4.83 24.70
C LYS A 274 0.87 5.29 25.84
N SER A 275 1.05 6.60 26.00
CA SER A 275 1.89 7.18 27.07
C SER A 275 1.38 6.79 28.46
N LEU A 276 0.06 6.74 28.65
CA LEU A 276 -0.54 6.29 29.91
C LEU A 276 -0.38 4.79 30.14
N ILE A 277 -0.44 3.98 29.08
CA ILE A 277 -0.25 2.52 29.16
C ILE A 277 1.20 2.19 29.58
N PHE A 278 2.18 2.82 28.92
CA PHE A 278 3.59 2.58 29.17
C PHE A 278 4.01 3.07 30.57
N SER A 279 3.64 4.30 30.94
CA SER A 279 3.92 4.84 32.26
C SER A 279 3.34 4.02 33.41
N LYS A 280 2.16 3.40 33.26
CA LYS A 280 1.60 2.49 34.29
C LYS A 280 2.49 1.28 34.57
N ILE A 281 3.25 0.84 33.56
CA ILE A 281 4.13 -0.33 33.65
C ILE A 281 5.51 0.06 34.15
N THR A 282 6.01 1.23 33.75
CA THR A 282 7.40 1.66 33.98
C THR A 282 7.60 2.49 35.23
N LEU A 283 6.59 3.23 35.69
CA LEU A 283 6.70 4.16 36.81
C LEU A 283 6.30 3.55 38.15
N GLN A 284 6.90 4.07 39.22
CA GLN A 284 6.45 3.79 40.58
C GLN A 284 5.09 4.45 40.85
N GLU A 285 4.39 4.00 41.89
CA GLU A 285 3.01 4.43 42.13
C GLU A 285 2.84 5.95 42.28
N ASP A 286 3.71 6.61 43.04
CA ASP A 286 3.64 8.07 43.24
C ASP A 286 4.00 8.85 41.97
N GLU A 287 5.00 8.39 41.22
CA GLU A 287 5.38 8.94 39.91
C GLU A 287 4.25 8.79 38.90
N PHE A 288 3.62 7.61 38.84
CA PHE A 288 2.50 7.33 37.97
C PHE A 288 1.28 8.20 38.31
N ARG A 289 0.98 8.42 39.59
CA ARG A 289 -0.11 9.32 40.02
C ARG A 289 0.10 10.75 39.51
N LEU A 290 1.33 11.27 39.63
CA LEU A 290 1.69 12.58 39.11
C LEU A 290 1.59 12.61 37.57
N TYR A 291 2.20 11.63 36.91
CA TYR A 291 2.18 11.49 35.45
C TYR A 291 0.75 11.45 34.90
N ARG A 292 -0.11 10.61 35.49
CA ARG A 292 -1.52 10.46 35.11
C ARG A 292 -2.28 11.79 35.22
N LYS A 293 -2.01 12.58 36.26
CA LYS A 293 -2.63 13.91 36.41
C LYS A 293 -2.20 14.84 35.27
N LEU A 294 -0.93 14.87 34.92
CA LEU A 294 -0.41 15.68 33.81
C LEU A 294 -0.96 15.21 32.46
N PHE A 295 -0.99 13.90 32.23
CA PHE A 295 -1.55 13.29 31.04
C PHE A 295 -2.98 13.74 30.79
N TYR A 296 -3.89 13.63 31.78
CA TYR A 296 -5.29 14.01 31.58
C TYR A 296 -5.51 15.51 31.39
N LEU A 297 -4.62 16.36 31.92
CA LEU A 297 -4.65 17.80 31.65
C LEU A 297 -4.34 18.10 30.18
N MET A 298 -3.36 17.40 29.61
CA MET A 298 -2.95 17.56 28.21
C MET A 298 -3.91 16.86 27.24
N TYR A 299 -4.41 15.69 27.62
CA TYR A 299 -5.26 14.84 26.75
C TYR A 299 -6.64 15.44 26.46
N LYS A 300 -7.15 16.30 27.35
CA LYS A 300 -8.50 16.88 27.24
C LYS A 300 -8.72 17.63 25.92
N ASP A 301 -7.69 18.30 25.41
CA ASP A 301 -7.78 19.16 24.22
C ASP A 301 -7.25 18.46 22.95
N ILE A 302 -6.92 17.18 23.04
CA ILE A 302 -6.41 16.38 21.92
C ILE A 302 -7.56 15.70 21.19
N ALA A 303 -7.58 15.85 19.86
CA ALA A 303 -8.52 15.13 19.02
C ALA A 303 -8.26 13.61 19.07
N LYS A 304 -9.34 12.85 19.30
CA LYS A 304 -9.31 11.39 19.39
C LYS A 304 -9.43 10.77 18.00
N PRO A 305 -8.84 9.58 17.75
CA PRO A 305 -9.05 8.87 16.50
C PRO A 305 -10.51 8.41 16.37
N GLU A 306 -11.05 8.54 15.16
CA GLU A 306 -12.37 8.00 14.79
C GLU A 306 -12.31 6.49 14.55
N LEU A 307 -11.11 5.95 14.33
CA LEU A 307 -10.82 4.51 14.35
C LEU A 307 -9.51 4.22 15.07
N TYR A 308 -9.56 3.35 16.07
CA TYR A 308 -8.42 2.83 16.79
C TYR A 308 -8.16 1.37 16.39
N VAL A 309 -7.08 1.10 15.66
CA VAL A 309 -6.70 -0.24 15.20
C VAL A 309 -5.62 -0.82 16.10
N TYR A 310 -5.95 -1.82 16.90
CA TYR A 310 -4.98 -2.52 17.74
C TYR A 310 -4.48 -3.80 17.06
N LEU A 311 -3.18 -3.83 16.75
CA LEU A 311 -2.48 -5.00 16.21
C LEU A 311 -2.01 -5.89 17.37
N TYR A 312 -2.73 -6.97 17.60
CA TYR A 312 -2.31 -8.02 18.52
C TYR A 312 -1.29 -8.94 17.86
N GLN A 313 -0.20 -9.21 18.57
CA GLN A 313 0.90 -10.05 18.09
C GLN A 313 1.51 -10.80 19.28
N ASN A 314 1.80 -12.08 19.10
CA ASN A 314 2.36 -12.91 20.15
C ASN A 314 3.82 -12.54 20.48
N THR A 315 4.27 -12.84 21.70
CA THR A 315 5.59 -12.43 22.21
C THR A 315 6.74 -12.96 21.36
N GLU A 316 6.64 -14.18 20.83
CA GLU A 316 7.66 -14.80 19.99
C GLU A 316 7.91 -13.98 18.70
N ARG A 317 6.83 -13.63 17.99
CA ARG A 317 6.89 -12.81 16.78
C ARG A 317 7.35 -11.38 17.06
N LEU A 318 6.94 -10.78 18.19
CA LEU A 318 7.43 -9.47 18.61
C LEU A 318 8.96 -9.49 18.75
N GLN A 319 9.51 -10.50 19.42
CA GLN A 319 10.95 -10.68 19.60
C GLN A 319 11.68 -10.86 18.27
N GLU A 320 11.16 -11.69 17.36
CA GLU A 320 11.71 -11.85 16.01
C GLU A 320 11.79 -10.51 15.27
N ASN A 321 10.71 -9.72 15.31
CA ASN A 321 10.64 -8.42 14.65
C ASN A 321 11.60 -7.40 15.27
N ILE A 322 11.72 -7.37 16.61
CA ILE A 322 12.67 -6.50 17.33
C ILE A 322 14.12 -6.85 16.96
N LYS A 323 14.46 -8.15 16.96
CA LYS A 323 15.79 -8.62 16.56
C LYS A 323 16.10 -8.25 15.11
N LYS A 324 15.17 -8.53 14.20
CA LYS A 324 15.31 -8.18 12.77
C LYS A 324 15.47 -6.67 12.54
N ARG A 325 14.79 -5.83 13.34
CA ARG A 325 14.91 -4.37 13.26
C ARG A 325 16.27 -3.85 13.73
N GLY A 326 16.99 -4.59 14.58
CA GLY A 326 18.41 -4.38 14.86
C GLY A 326 18.76 -3.11 15.66
N ARG A 327 17.79 -2.47 16.33
CA ARG A 327 18.10 -1.33 17.23
C ARG A 327 18.85 -1.83 18.45
N LYS A 328 20.07 -1.32 18.66
CA LYS A 328 21.00 -1.80 19.71
C LYS A 328 20.38 -1.82 21.11
N TYR A 329 19.61 -0.78 21.45
CA TYR A 329 19.01 -0.63 22.78
C TYR A 329 17.77 -1.53 23.02
N GLU A 330 17.13 -2.08 21.97
CA GLU A 330 15.97 -2.96 22.12
C GLU A 330 16.33 -4.45 22.21
N GLN A 331 17.59 -4.82 21.91
CA GLN A 331 17.98 -6.23 21.78
C GLN A 331 17.91 -7.03 23.10
N LYS A 332 17.84 -6.35 24.24
CA LYS A 332 17.76 -6.95 25.58
C LYS A 332 16.36 -6.89 26.19
N ILE A 333 15.34 -6.52 25.42
CA ILE A 333 13.95 -6.51 25.91
C ILE A 333 13.52 -7.93 26.29
N ASP A 334 13.06 -8.10 27.52
CA ASP A 334 12.56 -9.38 28.02
C ASP A 334 11.10 -9.63 27.63
N ASN A 335 10.74 -10.91 27.50
CA ASN A 335 9.39 -11.37 27.21
C ASN A 335 8.37 -10.89 28.24
N ALA A 336 8.72 -10.95 29.54
CA ALA A 336 7.82 -10.52 30.61
C ALA A 336 7.45 -9.03 30.48
N TYR A 337 8.35 -8.19 29.95
CA TYR A 337 8.05 -6.78 29.70
C TYR A 337 7.05 -6.62 28.56
N LEU A 338 7.22 -7.35 27.45
CA LEU A 338 6.28 -7.33 26.33
C LEU A 338 4.89 -7.86 26.74
N GLU A 339 4.83 -8.88 27.58
CA GLU A 339 3.58 -9.44 28.12
C GLU A 339 2.84 -8.45 29.01
N LYS A 340 3.56 -7.69 29.85
CA LYS A 340 2.98 -6.59 30.64
C LYS A 340 2.39 -5.52 29.75
N ILE A 341 3.09 -5.13 28.67
CA ILE A 341 2.58 -4.15 27.70
C ILE A 341 1.31 -4.66 27.02
N ASN A 342 1.31 -5.91 26.54
CA ASN A 342 0.11 -6.53 25.95
C ASN A 342 -1.07 -6.51 26.92
N SER A 343 -0.85 -6.88 28.18
CA SER A 343 -1.88 -6.86 29.22
C SER A 343 -2.40 -5.44 29.47
N GLY A 344 -1.51 -4.44 29.50
CA GLY A 344 -1.87 -3.03 29.66
C GLY A 344 -2.74 -2.51 28.51
N TYR A 345 -2.43 -2.86 27.26
CA TYR A 345 -3.28 -2.54 26.12
C TYR A 345 -4.65 -3.21 26.22
N LEU A 346 -4.71 -4.51 26.51
CA LEU A 346 -5.99 -5.21 26.62
C LEU A 346 -6.87 -4.68 27.76
N GLU A 347 -6.26 -4.29 28.89
CA GLU A 347 -6.97 -3.62 29.99
C GLU A 347 -7.50 -2.25 29.56
N PHE A 348 -6.68 -1.46 28.86
CA PHE A 348 -7.11 -0.18 28.29
C PHE A 348 -8.31 -0.36 27.37
N LEU A 349 -8.20 -1.21 26.35
CA LEU A 349 -9.23 -1.41 25.33
C LEU A 349 -10.56 -1.89 25.91
N LYS A 350 -10.53 -2.76 26.94
CA LYS A 350 -11.75 -3.21 27.64
C LYS A 350 -12.51 -2.08 28.32
N ASN A 351 -11.81 -1.02 28.72
CA ASN A 351 -12.37 0.12 29.45
C ASN A 351 -12.75 1.30 28.53
N GLN A 352 -12.50 1.20 27.22
CA GLN A 352 -12.83 2.26 26.26
C GLN A 352 -14.18 1.97 25.59
N THR A 353 -15.24 2.62 26.08
CA THR A 353 -16.59 2.49 25.51
C THR A 353 -16.89 3.51 24.40
N GLU A 354 -16.12 4.60 24.32
CA GLU A 354 -16.35 5.70 23.37
C GLU A 354 -15.54 5.56 22.07
N LEU A 355 -14.48 4.74 22.06
CA LEU A 355 -13.62 4.58 20.89
C LEU A 355 -14.16 3.47 19.97
N ASN A 356 -14.18 3.73 18.67
CA ASN A 356 -14.37 2.70 17.67
C ASN A 356 -13.07 1.89 17.53
N ILE A 357 -13.05 0.70 18.12
CA ILE A 357 -11.85 -0.15 18.23
C ILE A 357 -11.96 -1.36 17.31
N LYS A 358 -10.89 -1.63 16.54
CA LYS A 358 -10.69 -2.88 15.80
C LYS A 358 -9.46 -3.59 16.33
N ILE A 359 -9.64 -4.77 16.91
CA ILE A 359 -8.55 -5.64 17.35
C ILE A 359 -8.28 -6.66 16.26
N ILE A 360 -7.03 -6.70 15.78
CA ILE A 360 -6.63 -7.60 14.69
C ILE A 360 -5.47 -8.47 15.18
N ASP A 361 -5.69 -9.78 15.26
CA ASP A 361 -4.62 -10.74 15.52
C ASP A 361 -3.83 -10.98 14.24
N ILE A 362 -2.58 -10.54 14.24
CA ILE A 362 -1.64 -10.68 13.13
C ILE A 362 -0.58 -11.75 13.40
N SER A 363 -0.79 -12.64 14.36
CA SER A 363 0.24 -13.59 14.82
C SER A 363 0.68 -14.61 13.77
N ASN A 364 -0.25 -14.95 12.88
CA ASN A 364 -0.02 -15.87 11.79
C ASN A 364 0.10 -15.17 10.42
N LEU A 365 0.24 -13.84 10.41
CA LEU A 365 0.26 -13.02 9.21
C LEU A 365 1.63 -12.37 9.01
N ASP A 366 2.09 -12.29 7.77
CA ASP A 366 3.27 -11.50 7.36
C ASP A 366 2.85 -10.51 6.27
N PHE A 367 2.11 -9.47 6.65
CA PHE A 367 1.61 -8.45 5.72
C PHE A 367 2.71 -7.59 5.06
N ILE A 368 3.96 -7.72 5.52
CA ILE A 368 5.11 -7.06 4.88
C ILE A 368 5.50 -7.84 3.62
N LYS A 369 5.51 -9.17 3.67
CA LYS A 369 5.88 -10.03 2.53
C LYS A 369 4.70 -10.58 1.75
N SER A 370 3.55 -10.73 2.39
CA SER A 370 2.31 -11.27 1.84
C SER A 370 1.32 -10.16 1.58
N ARG A 371 1.12 -9.82 0.30
CA ARG A 371 0.07 -8.88 -0.10
C ARG A 371 -1.32 -9.37 0.28
N LYS A 372 -1.56 -10.69 0.24
CA LYS A 372 -2.82 -11.29 0.68
C LYS A 372 -3.13 -10.97 2.15
N ASP A 373 -2.14 -11.10 3.03
CA ASP A 373 -2.31 -10.84 4.46
C ASP A 373 -2.54 -9.35 4.72
N TYR A 374 -1.85 -8.49 3.95
CA TYR A 374 -2.10 -7.05 3.99
C TYR A 374 -3.54 -6.71 3.59
N LEU A 375 -4.02 -7.26 2.47
CA LEU A 375 -5.40 -7.05 2.02
C LEU A 375 -6.44 -7.57 3.02
N PHE A 376 -6.16 -8.68 3.70
CA PHE A 376 -7.00 -9.17 4.79
C PHE A 376 -7.09 -8.15 5.93
N ILE A 377 -5.97 -7.57 6.36
CA ILE A 377 -5.97 -6.52 7.39
C ILE A 377 -6.81 -5.32 6.94
N LEU A 378 -6.67 -4.88 5.68
CA LEU A 378 -7.49 -3.79 5.15
C LEU A 378 -8.98 -4.14 5.12
N ASP A 379 -9.34 -5.38 4.73
CA ASP A 379 -10.71 -5.86 4.72
C ASP A 379 -11.31 -5.76 6.14
N VAL A 380 -10.59 -6.19 7.19
CA VAL A 380 -11.03 -6.10 8.60
C VAL A 380 -11.15 -4.65 9.11
N ILE A 381 -10.26 -3.75 8.65
CA ILE A 381 -10.29 -2.34 9.04
C ILE A 381 -11.50 -1.62 8.42
N CYS A 382 -11.82 -1.94 7.16
CA CYS A 382 -12.87 -1.26 6.42
C CYS A 382 -14.27 -1.87 6.62
N GLU A 383 -14.37 -3.12 7.06
CA GLU A 383 -15.62 -3.73 7.57
C GLU A 383 -16.18 -2.93 8.76
#